data_AF-A0A6S6SV02-F1
#
_entry.id   AF-A0A6S6SV02-F1
#
_cell.length_a   1.000
_cell.length_b   1.000
_cell.length_c   1.000
_cell.angle_alpha   90.00
_cell.angle_beta   90.00
_cell.angle_gamma   90.00
#
_symmetry.space_group_name_H-M   'P 1'
#
loop_
_entity.id
_entity.type
_entity.pdbx_description
1 polymer ?
#
loop_
_entity_poly.entity_id
_entity_poly.type
_entity_poly.pdbx_seq_one_letter_code
_entity_poly.pdbx_strand_id
1 'polypeptide(L)'
;EKMEKVDNTDAEGRLVLCDALAYAGEFNPDVIIDFATLTGAARVALGTEIPVFFSNNRSLMQKLQVASTTSNELIWNLPLHKPYFQMLKSNVADMMNSGGGGYGGAITAALFLDQFVSDDIPWAHFDVMAWNLRSRPGRPVGGEAMGLLATLEYLEENFTE
;
A
#
# COMPACT_ATOMS: atom_id res chain seq x y z
N GLU A 1 -10.45 -11.88 15.35
CA GLU A 1 -10.53 -10.43 15.61
C GLU A 1 -9.22 -9.99 16.24
N LYS A 2 -8.64 -8.88 15.76
CA LYS A 2 -7.48 -8.21 16.36
C LYS A 2 -7.97 -6.93 17.03
N MET A 3 -7.31 -6.51 18.09
CA MET A 3 -7.61 -5.27 18.80
C MET A 3 -6.51 -4.24 18.55
N GLU A 4 -6.91 -3.04 18.11
CA GLU A 4 -6.00 -1.94 17.84
C GLU A 4 -6.18 -0.82 18.86
N LYS A 5 -5.06 -0.34 19.40
CA LYS A 5 -5.03 0.92 20.15
C LYS A 5 -4.93 2.08 19.15
N VAL A 6 -5.92 2.96 19.15
CA VAL A 6 -5.86 4.23 18.43
C VAL A 6 -4.96 5.20 19.21
N ASP A 7 -3.75 5.43 18.69
CA ASP A 7 -2.75 6.34 19.27
C ASP A 7 -2.71 7.68 18.52
N ASN A 8 -2.99 7.66 17.21
CA ASN A 8 -3.16 8.86 16.38
C ASN A 8 -4.43 8.74 15.52
N THR A 9 -5.37 9.66 15.67
CA THR A 9 -6.62 9.68 14.89
C THR A 9 -6.45 10.12 13.44
N ASP A 10 -5.33 10.77 13.09
CA ASP A 10 -4.95 11.14 11.70
C ASP A 10 -4.29 9.96 10.95
N ALA A 11 -4.24 8.79 11.61
CA ALA A 11 -3.89 7.52 11.00
C ALA A 11 -5.15 6.65 10.87
N GLU A 12 -6.26 7.25 10.44
CA GLU A 12 -7.58 6.62 10.28
C GLU A 12 -7.70 5.80 9.01
N GLY A 13 -7.03 6.19 7.91
CA GLY A 13 -7.18 5.50 6.63
C GLY A 13 -6.87 4.00 6.72
N ARG A 14 -5.87 3.62 7.52
CA ARG A 14 -5.52 2.21 7.75
C ARG A 14 -6.53 1.46 8.63
N LEU A 15 -7.28 2.16 9.48
CA LEU A 15 -8.33 1.56 10.30
C LEU A 15 -9.55 1.21 9.44
N VAL A 16 -9.85 2.03 8.42
CA VAL A 16 -10.91 1.68 7.47
C VAL A 16 -10.45 0.55 6.55
N LEU A 17 -9.21 0.60 6.08
CA LEU A 17 -8.67 -0.41 5.18
C LEU A 17 -8.48 -1.78 5.85
N CYS A 18 -8.17 -1.86 7.14
CA CYS A 18 -8.00 -3.14 7.80
C CYS A 18 -9.29 -3.98 7.79
N ASP A 19 -10.44 -3.35 8.04
CA ASP A 19 -11.75 -4.01 7.94
C ASP A 19 -12.06 -4.42 6.49
N ALA A 20 -11.76 -3.55 5.52
CA ALA A 20 -11.96 -3.85 4.11
C ALA A 20 -11.08 -5.02 3.62
N LEU A 21 -9.82 -5.09 4.07
CA LEU A 21 -8.88 -6.16 3.75
C LEU A 21 -9.30 -7.48 4.41
N ALA A 22 -9.71 -7.44 5.68
CA ALA A 22 -10.23 -8.61 6.38
C ALA A 22 -11.47 -9.16 5.65
N TYR A 23 -12.40 -8.29 5.27
CA TYR A 23 -13.58 -8.66 4.50
C TYR A 23 -13.24 -9.19 3.10
N ALA A 24 -12.28 -8.57 2.40
CA ALA A 24 -11.81 -9.05 1.10
C ALA A 24 -11.20 -10.46 1.19
N GLY A 25 -10.51 -10.78 2.29
CA GLY A 25 -9.94 -12.11 2.55
C GLY A 25 -10.99 -13.22 2.68
N GLU A 26 -12.22 -12.91 3.11
CA GLU A 26 -13.31 -13.89 3.23
C GLU A 26 -13.70 -14.52 1.89
N PHE A 27 -13.41 -13.84 0.77
CA PHE A 27 -13.69 -14.33 -0.57
C PHE A 27 -12.63 -15.31 -1.10
N ASN A 28 -11.55 -15.56 -0.36
CA ASN A 28 -10.39 -16.36 -0.78
C ASN A 28 -9.87 -15.97 -2.19
N PRO A 29 -9.57 -14.69 -2.44
CA PRO A 29 -9.15 -14.22 -3.76
C PRO A 29 -7.75 -14.72 -4.16
N ASP A 30 -7.50 -14.84 -5.46
CA ASP A 30 -6.17 -15.17 -6.00
C ASP A 30 -5.13 -14.06 -5.73
N VAL A 31 -5.59 -12.81 -5.60
CA VAL A 31 -4.77 -11.64 -5.29
C VAL A 31 -5.63 -10.52 -4.69
N ILE A 32 -5.07 -9.77 -3.74
CA ILE A 32 -5.65 -8.51 -3.25
C ILE A 32 -4.74 -7.35 -3.65
N ILE A 33 -5.30 -6.29 -4.25
CA ILE A 33 -4.59 -5.06 -4.53
C ILE A 33 -5.42 -3.90 -3.99
N ASP A 34 -4.86 -3.13 -3.05
CA ASP A 34 -5.52 -1.94 -2.50
C ASP A 34 -4.72 -0.66 -2.81
N PHE A 35 -5.45 0.46 -2.83
CA PHE A 35 -4.92 1.78 -3.12
C PHE A 35 -5.38 2.77 -2.06
N ALA A 36 -4.46 3.57 -1.54
CA ALA A 36 -4.79 4.62 -0.60
C ALA A 36 -3.83 5.80 -0.67
N THR A 37 -4.32 6.99 -0.34
CA THR A 37 -3.49 8.17 -0.10
C THR A 37 -2.99 8.17 1.34
N LEU A 38 -2.28 7.11 1.73
CA LEU A 38 -2.22 6.67 3.13
C LEU A 38 -1.21 7.45 3.96
N THR A 39 -0.04 7.82 3.40
CA THR A 39 1.00 8.47 4.20
C THR A 39 1.67 9.65 3.51
N GLY A 40 1.96 10.69 4.29
CA GLY A 40 2.92 11.72 3.90
C GLY A 40 4.34 11.16 3.75
N ALA A 41 4.66 10.07 4.47
CA ALA A 41 5.99 9.47 4.46
C ALA A 41 6.36 8.87 3.10
N ALA A 42 5.42 8.25 2.38
CA ALA A 42 5.66 7.76 1.02
C ALA A 42 6.06 8.90 0.07
N ARG A 43 5.39 10.05 0.19
CA ARG A 43 5.65 11.26 -0.60
C ARG A 43 7.00 11.89 -0.27
N VAL A 44 7.42 11.83 0.99
CA VAL A 44 8.77 12.24 1.40
C VAL A 44 9.84 11.30 0.82
N ALA A 45 9.55 10.00 0.76
CA ALA A 45 10.51 9.00 0.27
C ALA A 45 10.74 9.07 -1.25
N LEU A 46 9.67 9.13 -2.05
CA LEU A 46 9.76 9.01 -3.52
C LEU A 46 9.21 10.23 -4.29
N GLY A 47 8.83 11.29 -3.59
CA GLY A 47 8.14 12.44 -4.19
C GLY A 47 6.67 12.15 -4.48
N THR A 48 6.04 13.06 -5.24
CA THR A 48 4.58 13.03 -5.48
C THR A 48 4.18 12.43 -6.82
N GLU A 49 5.15 12.08 -7.66
CA GLU A 49 4.91 11.60 -9.03
C GLU A 49 5.07 10.07 -9.17
N ILE A 50 5.60 9.39 -8.14
CA ILE A 50 5.89 7.95 -8.15
C ILE A 50 5.13 7.28 -7.02
N PRO A 51 4.14 6.40 -7.30
CA PRO A 51 3.51 5.57 -6.30
C PRO A 51 4.52 4.65 -5.61
N VAL A 52 4.43 4.60 -4.29
CA VAL A 52 5.05 3.52 -3.52
C VAL A 52 4.08 2.35 -3.54
N PHE A 53 4.61 1.13 -3.68
CA PHE A 53 3.84 -0.06 -3.35
C PHE A 53 4.62 -1.02 -2.47
N PHE A 54 3.88 -1.82 -1.72
CA PHE A 54 4.37 -2.89 -0.87
C PHE A 54 3.75 -4.20 -1.33
N SER A 55 4.39 -5.33 -1.03
CA SER A 55 3.77 -6.63 -1.26
C SER A 55 4.32 -7.68 -0.30
N ASN A 56 3.45 -8.58 0.15
CA ASN A 56 3.81 -9.76 0.94
C ASN A 56 4.33 -10.92 0.07
N ASN A 57 4.15 -10.85 -1.26
CA ASN A 57 4.47 -11.92 -2.19
C ASN A 57 5.51 -11.46 -3.22
N ARG A 58 6.65 -12.17 -3.25
CA ARG A 58 7.76 -11.82 -4.14
C ARG A 58 7.40 -11.94 -5.62
N SER A 59 6.60 -12.93 -6.00
CA SER A 59 6.21 -13.12 -7.41
C SER A 59 5.29 -11.98 -7.86
N LEU A 60 4.28 -11.63 -7.05
CA LEU A 60 3.40 -10.49 -7.30
C LEU A 60 4.20 -9.19 -7.45
N MET A 61 5.11 -8.92 -6.51
CA MET A 61 5.98 -7.73 -6.57
C MET A 61 6.78 -7.65 -7.87
N GLN A 62 7.40 -8.76 -8.29
CA GLN A 62 8.19 -8.79 -9.53
C GLN A 62 7.32 -8.59 -10.76
N LYS A 63 6.13 -9.21 -10.82
CA LYS A 63 5.19 -9.04 -11.93
C LYS A 63 4.70 -7.59 -12.04
N LEU A 64 4.40 -6.94 -10.92
CA LEU A 64 4.05 -5.51 -10.91
C LEU A 64 5.20 -4.62 -11.37
N GLN A 65 6.46 -4.92 -11.02
CA GLN A 65 7.61 -4.17 -11.54
C GLN A 65 7.80 -4.33 -13.05
N VAL A 66 7.54 -5.54 -13.59
CA VAL A 66 7.55 -5.76 -15.05
C VAL A 66 6.42 -4.97 -15.70
N ALA A 67 5.19 -5.07 -15.17
CA ALA A 67 4.03 -4.36 -15.67
C ALA A 67 4.18 -2.83 -15.63
N SER A 68 4.88 -2.30 -14.62
CA SER A 68 5.29 -0.89 -14.55
C SER A 68 6.12 -0.45 -15.75
N THR A 69 7.06 -1.31 -16.15
CA THR A 69 7.94 -1.04 -17.29
C THR A 69 7.18 -1.14 -18.60
N THR A 70 6.33 -2.16 -18.77
CA THR A 70 5.56 -2.37 -20.01
C THR A 70 4.52 -1.29 -20.24
N SER A 71 3.76 -0.92 -19.21
CA SER A 71 2.73 0.12 -19.28
C SER A 71 3.29 1.55 -19.30
N ASN A 72 4.61 1.71 -19.12
CA ASN A 72 5.29 2.99 -18.99
C ASN A 72 4.72 3.88 -17.85
N GLU A 73 4.20 3.24 -16.80
CA GLU A 73 3.78 3.89 -15.55
C GLU A 73 4.70 3.47 -14.42
N LEU A 74 5.61 4.38 -14.03
CA LEU A 74 6.60 4.11 -13.00
C LEU A 74 5.93 3.96 -11.62
N ILE A 75 6.05 2.78 -11.03
CA ILE A 75 5.74 2.48 -9.63
C ILE A 75 6.98 1.91 -8.96
N TRP A 76 7.10 2.04 -7.64
CA TRP A 76 8.30 1.59 -6.94
C TRP A 76 7.99 0.77 -5.69
N ASN A 77 8.69 -0.35 -5.54
CA ASN A 77 8.52 -1.20 -4.38
C ASN A 77 9.33 -0.70 -3.18
N LEU A 78 8.68 -0.53 -2.04
CA LEU A 78 9.35 -0.47 -0.74
C LEU A 78 9.18 -1.79 0.02
N PRO A 79 10.14 -2.17 0.88
CA PRO A 79 10.10 -3.46 1.56
C PRO A 79 9.12 -3.46 2.72
N LEU A 80 8.46 -4.60 2.94
CA LEU A 80 7.83 -4.93 4.22
C LEU A 80 8.91 -5.39 5.23
N HIS A 81 9.72 -4.44 5.71
CA HIS A 81 10.79 -4.73 6.66
C HIS A 81 10.23 -5.11 8.04
N LYS A 82 9.92 -6.40 8.22
CA LYS A 82 9.24 -6.97 9.40
C LYS A 82 9.75 -6.49 10.77
N PRO A 83 11.07 -6.28 11.01
CA PRO A 83 11.55 -5.75 12.29
C PRO A 83 10.92 -4.40 12.70
N TYR A 84 10.49 -3.56 11.76
CA TYR A 84 9.81 -2.30 12.08
C TYR A 84 8.41 -2.49 12.68
N PHE A 85 7.84 -3.70 12.65
CA PHE A 85 6.60 -4.00 13.35
C PHE A 85 6.73 -3.77 14.87
N GLN A 86 7.94 -3.83 15.43
CA GLN A 86 8.17 -3.49 16.83
C GLN A 86 7.73 -2.06 17.19
N MET A 87 7.68 -1.14 16.22
CA MET A 87 7.21 0.23 16.41
C MET A 87 5.68 0.33 16.60
N LEU A 88 4.95 -0.73 16.26
CA LEU A 88 3.48 -0.82 16.38
C LEU A 88 3.05 -1.60 17.62
N LYS A 89 3.96 -2.06 18.47
CA LYS A 89 3.58 -2.85 19.67
C LYS A 89 2.78 -2.01 20.65
N SER A 90 1.64 -2.55 21.09
CA SER A 90 0.82 -1.99 22.16
C SER A 90 0.98 -2.79 23.45
N ASN A 91 0.84 -2.13 24.60
CA ASN A 91 0.82 -2.79 25.92
C ASN A 91 -0.60 -3.20 26.35
N VAL A 92 -1.62 -2.78 25.60
CA VAL A 92 -3.05 -2.90 25.98
C VAL A 92 -3.92 -3.48 24.86
N ALA A 93 -3.35 -3.71 23.68
CA ALA A 93 -4.01 -4.21 22.48
C ALA A 93 -2.99 -5.04 21.66
N ASP A 94 -3.40 -5.66 20.56
CA ASP A 94 -2.48 -6.44 19.72
C ASP A 94 -1.46 -5.54 19.00
N MET A 95 -1.89 -4.35 18.60
CA MET A 95 -1.03 -3.34 17.98
C MET A 95 -1.56 -1.91 18.15
N MET A 96 -0.73 -0.92 17.83
CA MET A 96 -1.09 0.49 17.72
C MET A 96 -1.29 0.86 16.25
N ASN A 97 -2.22 1.77 15.97
CA ASN A 97 -2.45 2.20 14.59
C ASN A 97 -1.32 3.10 14.04
N SER A 98 -0.57 3.79 14.89
CA SER A 98 0.60 4.58 14.47
C SER A 98 1.88 4.12 15.15
N GLY A 99 3.00 4.18 14.42
CA GLY A 99 4.33 3.95 14.98
C GLY A 99 4.79 5.14 15.81
N GLY A 100 5.40 4.89 16.97
CA GLY A 100 5.82 5.93 17.94
C GLY A 100 7.02 6.81 17.53
N GLY A 101 7.24 7.09 16.24
CA GLY A 101 8.38 7.88 15.76
C GLY A 101 8.24 8.41 14.33
N GLY A 102 9.12 9.35 13.95
CA GLY A 102 9.06 10.05 12.65
C GLY A 102 9.70 9.33 11.45
N TYR A 103 10.15 8.09 11.61
CA TYR A 103 10.87 7.33 10.59
C TYR A 103 10.09 6.10 10.12
N GLY A 104 10.22 5.73 8.85
CA GLY A 104 9.61 4.51 8.32
C GLY A 104 8.07 4.53 8.30
N GLY A 105 7.44 5.70 8.29
CA GLY A 105 5.98 5.84 8.37
C GLY A 105 5.22 5.06 7.29
N ALA A 106 5.70 5.05 6.04
CA ALA A 106 5.10 4.29 4.96
C ALA A 106 5.22 2.76 5.20
N ILE A 107 6.40 2.30 5.63
CA ILE A 107 6.65 0.87 5.90
C ILE A 107 5.81 0.40 7.09
N THR A 108 5.74 1.17 8.17
CA THR A 108 4.93 0.81 9.35
C THR A 108 3.43 0.83 9.04
N ALA A 109 2.96 1.74 8.18
CA ALA A 109 1.57 1.71 7.69
C ALA A 109 1.27 0.43 6.89
N ALA A 110 2.15 0.06 5.95
CA ALA A 110 1.99 -1.17 5.19
C ALA A 110 2.09 -2.42 6.08
N LEU A 111 3.00 -2.45 7.05
CA LEU A 111 3.11 -3.55 8.02
C LEU A 111 1.87 -3.68 8.91
N PHE A 112 1.19 -2.57 9.21
CA PHE A 112 -0.10 -2.61 9.91
C PHE A 112 -1.16 -3.29 9.03
N LEU A 113 -1.30 -2.87 7.77
CA LEU A 113 -2.29 -3.46 6.84
C LEU A 113 -2.03 -4.95 6.56
N ASP A 114 -0.77 -5.33 6.44
CA ASP A 114 -0.31 -6.71 6.25
C ASP A 114 -0.82 -7.66 7.34
N GLN A 115 -1.14 -7.14 8.54
CA GLN A 115 -1.71 -7.97 9.61
C GLN A 115 -3.15 -8.43 9.31
N PHE A 116 -3.85 -7.79 8.38
CA PHE A 116 -5.26 -8.07 8.08
C PHE A 116 -5.44 -8.85 6.77
N VAL A 117 -4.33 -9.24 6.15
CA VAL A 117 -4.30 -10.13 5.00
C VAL A 117 -3.73 -11.47 5.45
N SER A 118 -4.34 -12.57 5.00
CA SER A 118 -3.82 -13.91 5.29
C SER A 118 -2.51 -14.18 4.54
N ASP A 119 -1.59 -14.92 5.15
CA ASP A 119 -0.24 -15.19 4.60
C ASP A 119 -0.27 -15.96 3.26
N ASP A 120 -1.36 -16.66 2.97
CA ASP A 120 -1.59 -17.43 1.74
C ASP A 120 -2.15 -16.60 0.58
N ILE A 121 -2.62 -15.37 0.85
CA ILE A 121 -3.18 -14.47 -0.17
C ILE A 121 -2.10 -13.50 -0.65
N PRO A 122 -1.68 -13.55 -1.93
CA PRO A 122 -0.81 -12.54 -2.51
C PRO A 122 -1.46 -11.15 -2.42
N TRP A 123 -0.73 -10.20 -1.84
CA TRP A 123 -1.25 -8.86 -1.62
C TRP A 123 -0.25 -7.78 -2.00
N ALA A 124 -0.78 -6.70 -2.57
CA ALA A 124 -0.05 -5.47 -2.82
C ALA A 124 -0.84 -4.25 -2.34
N HIS A 125 -0.14 -3.34 -1.66
CA HIS A 125 -0.68 -2.07 -1.21
C HIS A 125 0.00 -0.92 -1.94
N PHE A 126 -0.78 -0.05 -2.57
CA PHE A 126 -0.30 1.18 -3.21
C PHE A 126 -0.57 2.41 -2.34
N ASP A 127 0.50 3.11 -1.94
CA ASP A 127 0.43 4.41 -1.28
C ASP A 127 0.67 5.52 -2.31
N VAL A 128 -0.38 6.26 -2.65
CA VAL A 128 -0.42 7.20 -3.79
C VAL A 128 -0.57 8.66 -3.35
N MET A 129 -0.05 9.58 -4.16
CA MET A 129 -0.35 11.01 -4.00
C MET A 129 -1.78 11.32 -4.47
N ALA A 130 -2.19 10.71 -5.58
CA ALA A 130 -3.44 10.96 -6.31
C ALA A 130 -3.65 12.44 -6.72
N TRP A 131 -2.57 13.23 -6.83
CA TRP A 131 -2.64 14.66 -7.14
C TRP A 131 -1.37 15.19 -7.80
N ASN A 132 -1.54 15.94 -8.90
CA ASN A 132 -0.46 16.67 -9.57
C ASN A 132 -0.25 18.05 -8.91
N LEU A 133 0.92 18.27 -8.31
CA LEU A 133 1.30 19.58 -7.76
C LEU A 133 1.68 20.61 -8.83
N ARG A 134 2.05 20.14 -10.03
CA ARG A 134 2.45 20.97 -11.17
C ARG A 134 1.89 20.39 -12.46
N SER A 135 1.68 21.25 -13.46
CA SER A 135 1.25 20.81 -14.78
C SER A 135 2.41 20.12 -15.52
N ARG A 136 2.11 18.99 -16.17
CA ARG A 136 2.98 18.27 -17.11
C ARG A 136 2.16 17.95 -18.38
N PRO A 137 2.76 17.62 -19.53
CA PRO A 137 2.00 17.23 -20.72
C PRO A 137 1.01 16.10 -20.41
N GLY A 138 -0.28 16.31 -20.71
CA GLY A 138 -1.36 15.36 -20.42
C GLY A 138 -1.75 15.22 -18.94
N ARG A 139 -1.13 15.98 -18.03
CA ARG A 139 -1.29 15.85 -16.57
C ARG A 139 -1.45 17.24 -15.93
N PRO A 140 -2.65 17.84 -15.98
CA PRO A 140 -2.89 19.15 -15.38
C PRO A 140 -2.79 19.10 -13.85
N VAL A 141 -2.65 20.27 -13.22
CA VAL A 141 -2.77 20.39 -11.76
C VAL A 141 -4.16 19.95 -11.32
N GLY A 142 -4.24 19.05 -10.35
CA GLY A 142 -5.50 18.45 -9.90
C GLY A 142 -5.35 16.99 -9.53
N GLY A 143 -6.49 16.31 -9.35
CA GLY A 143 -6.53 14.86 -9.12
C GLY A 143 -5.87 14.09 -10.26
N GLU A 144 -5.17 13.02 -9.91
CA GLU A 144 -4.42 12.19 -10.87
C GLU A 144 -4.59 10.70 -10.56
N ALA A 145 -4.75 9.91 -11.60
CA ALA A 145 -4.74 8.45 -11.51
C ALA A 145 -3.29 7.96 -11.47
N MET A 146 -2.96 7.09 -10.51
CA MET A 146 -1.59 6.61 -10.35
C MET A 146 -1.56 5.11 -10.01
N GLY A 147 -0.67 4.38 -10.65
CA GLY A 147 -0.47 2.94 -10.49
C GLY A 147 -1.51 2.06 -11.19
N LEU A 148 -2.50 2.67 -11.87
CA LEU A 148 -3.61 1.94 -12.47
C LEU A 148 -3.23 1.24 -13.79
N LEU A 149 -2.39 1.84 -14.62
CA LEU A 149 -1.93 1.22 -15.87
C LEU A 149 -0.99 0.06 -15.58
N ALA A 150 -0.07 0.22 -14.62
CA ALA A 150 0.79 -0.88 -14.19
C ALA A 150 -0.02 -2.04 -13.58
N THR A 151 -1.09 -1.73 -12.85
CA THR A 151 -1.98 -2.75 -12.28
C THR A 151 -2.84 -3.41 -13.35
N LEU A 152 -3.37 -2.66 -14.31
CA LEU A 152 -4.14 -3.21 -15.42
C LEU A 152 -3.28 -4.16 -16.26
N GLU A 153 -2.08 -3.73 -16.65
CA GLU A 153 -1.12 -4.55 -17.38
C GLU A 153 -0.80 -5.86 -16.63
N TYR A 154 -0.60 -5.77 -15.30
CA TYR A 154 -0.44 -6.96 -14.46
C TYR A 154 -1.65 -7.89 -14.54
N LEU A 155 -2.87 -7.36 -14.46
CA LEU A 155 -4.08 -8.17 -14.50
C LEU A 155 -4.25 -8.84 -15.87
N GLU A 156 -4.01 -8.09 -16.95
CA GLU A 156 -4.14 -8.60 -18.32
C GLU A 156 -3.16 -9.75 -18.60
N GLU A 157 -1.91 -9.61 -18.17
CA GLU A 157 -0.88 -10.65 -18.39
C GLU A 157 -1.06 -11.90 -17.52
N ASN A 158 -1.90 -11.85 -16.47
CA ASN A 158 -2.01 -12.93 -15.48
C ASN A 158 -3.38 -13.57 -15.36
N PHE A 159 -4.44 -12.92 -15.84
CA PHE A 159 -5.83 -13.37 -15.63
C PHE A 159 -6.72 -13.30 -16.86
N THR A 160 -6.24 -12.86 -18.02
CA THR A 160 -7.01 -12.94 -19.26
C THR A 160 -6.80 -14.30 -19.92
N GLU A 161 -7.89 -15.00 -20.22
CA GLU A 161 -7.91 -16.22 -21.05
C GLU A 161 -7.70 -15.91 -22.55
#